data_AF-A0A9D6HF25-F1
#
_entry.id   AF-A0A9D6HF25-F1
#
_cell.length_a   1.000
_cell.length_b   1.000
_cell.length_c   1.000
_cell.angle_alpha   90.00
_cell.angle_beta   90.00
_cell.angle_gamma   90.00
#
_symmetry.space_group_name_H-M   'P 1'
#
loop_
_entity.id
_entity.type
_entity.pdbx_description
1 polymer ?
#
loop_
_entity_poly.entity_id
_entity_poly.type
_entity_poly.pdbx_seq_one_letter_code
_entity_poly.pdbx_strand_id
1 'polypeptide(L)' 'ADIPRTKSGKIVELAVRDVVHGRPVKNQEALANPEALALFADLPDLQR' A
#
# COMPACT_ATOMS: atom_id res chain seq x y z
N ALA A 1 8.41 10.50 -3.25
CA ALA A 1 7.40 9.45 -2.97
C ALA A 1 7.91 8.63 -1.80
N ASP A 2 7.09 8.41 -0.78
CA ASP A 2 7.48 7.64 0.40
C ASP A 2 6.97 6.20 0.28
N ILE A 3 7.72 5.25 0.83
CA ILE A 3 7.36 3.82 0.77
C ILE A 3 6.31 3.56 1.86
N PRO A 4 5.19 2.87 1.56
CA PRO A 4 4.18 2.55 2.54
C PRO A 4 4.76 1.63 3.62
N ARG A 5 4.61 2.05 4.88
CA ARG A 5 5.16 1.44 6.07
C ARG A 5 4.12 1.34 7.18
N THR A 6 4.31 0.36 8.05
CA THR A 6 3.58 0.25 9.34
C THR A 6 4.05 1.31 10.33
N LYS A 7 3.26 1.54 11.38
CA LYS A 7 3.65 2.37 12.56
C LYS A 7 4.96 1.93 13.21
N SER A 8 5.36 0.67 13.05
CA SER A 8 6.66 0.14 13.51
C SER A 8 7.80 0.31 12.49
N GLY A 9 7.57 0.97 11.35
CA GLY A 9 8.57 1.23 10.31
C GLY A 9 8.81 0.10 9.31
N LYS A 10 8.09 -1.04 9.42
CA LYS A 10 8.20 -2.16 8.46
C LYS A 10 7.48 -1.84 7.16
N ILE A 11 8.07 -2.19 6.01
CA ILE A 11 7.44 -2.07 4.68
C ILE A 11 6.21 -2.99 4.61
N VAL A 12 5.13 -2.53 3.97
CA VAL A 12 3.87 -3.27 3.86
C VAL A 12 3.57 -3.77 2.44
N GLU A 13 4.41 -4.69 1.96
CA GLU A 13 4.29 -5.29 0.61
C GLU A 13 2.90 -5.91 0.36
N LEU A 14 2.33 -6.58 1.37
CA LEU A 14 0.99 -7.19 1.29
C LEU A 14 -0.10 -6.15 1.00
N ALA A 15 -0.05 -5.00 1.66
CA ALA A 15 -1.01 -3.93 1.46
C ALA A 15 -0.86 -3.31 0.08
N VAL A 16 0.38 -3.13 -0.40
CA VAL A 16 0.66 -2.63 -1.76
C VAL A 16 0.10 -3.59 -2.80
N ARG A 17 0.37 -4.89 -2.65
CA ARG A 17 -0.16 -5.92 -3.54
C ARG A 17 -1.69 -5.93 -3.56
N ASP A 18 -2.34 -5.81 -2.40
CA ASP A 18 -3.79 -5.79 -2.35
C ASP A 18 -4.35 -4.57 -3.10
N VAL A 19 -3.77 -3.37 -2.91
CA VAL A 19 -4.18 -2.16 -3.63
C VAL A 19 -3.97 -2.28 -5.14
N VAL A 20 -2.83 -2.80 -5.60
CA VAL A 20 -2.56 -3.03 -7.03
C VAL A 20 -3.60 -3.94 -7.67
N HIS A 21 -4.10 -4.95 -6.94
CA HIS A 21 -5.14 -5.86 -7.43
C HIS A 21 -6.57 -5.41 -7.09
N GLY A 22 -6.77 -4.18 -6.60
CA GLY A 22 -8.09 -3.66 -6.21
C GLY A 22 -8.74 -4.39 -5.03
N ARG A 23 -7.96 -5.11 -4.21
CA ARG A 23 -8.42 -5.81 -3.02
C ARG A 23 -8.44 -4.86 -1.80
N PRO A 24 -9.40 -5.03 -0.88
CA PRO A 24 -9.48 -4.20 0.31
C PRO A 24 -8.33 -4.50 1.28
N VAL A 25 -7.63 -3.45 1.72
CA VAL A 25 -6.57 -3.55 2.72
C VAL A 25 -7.18 -3.56 4.12
N LYS A 26 -7.10 -4.70 4.83
CA LYS A 26 -7.74 -4.87 6.15
C LYS A 26 -7.08 -4.09 7.29
N ASN A 27 -5.77 -3.82 7.21
CA ASN A 27 -4.97 -3.26 8.31
C ASN A 27 -4.50 -1.83 8.02
N GLN A 28 -5.33 -0.98 7.39
CA GLN A 28 -4.97 0.41 7.10
C GLN A 28 -4.61 1.20 8.38
N GLU A 29 -5.27 0.89 9.50
CA GLU A 29 -5.04 1.55 10.79
C GLU A 29 -3.65 1.28 11.39
N ALA A 30 -2.99 0.20 10.96
CA ALA A 30 -1.63 -0.17 11.37
C ALA A 30 -0.55 0.54 10.54
N LEU A 31 -0.94 1.25 9.47
CA LEU A 31 -0.05 1.98 8.60
C LEU A 31 0.33 3.32 9.22
N ALA A 32 1.58 3.72 9.02
CA ALA A 32 2.06 5.06 9.35
C ALA A 32 1.63 6.08 8.30
N ASN A 33 1.54 5.64 7.04
CA ASN A 33 1.25 6.45 5.86
C ASN A 33 0.27 5.69 4.92
N PRO A 34 -0.99 5.47 5.34
CA PRO A 34 -2.00 4.78 4.51
C PRO A 34 -2.23 5.47 3.16
N GLU A 35 -2.11 6.79 3.08
CA GLU A 35 -2.24 7.58 1.86
C GLU A 35 -1.18 7.23 0.80
N ALA A 36 -0.02 6.71 1.20
CA ALA A 36 1.01 6.28 0.27
C ALA A 36 0.54 5.09 -0.59
N LEU A 37 -0.44 4.31 -0.13
CA LEU A 37 -0.99 3.20 -0.92
C LEU A 37 -1.73 3.67 -2.18
N ALA A 38 -2.38 4.84 -2.14
CA ALA A 38 -3.10 5.38 -3.30
C ALA A 38 -2.17 5.64 -4.49
N LEU A 39 -0.88 5.93 -4.22
CA LEU A 39 0.14 6.12 -5.25
C LEU A 39 0.44 4.83 -6.04
N PHE A 40 0.05 3.66 -5.54
CA PHE A 40 0.28 2.37 -6.18
C PHE A 40 -0.97 1.80 -6.86
N ALA A 41 -2.16 2.35 -6.58
CA ALA A 41 -3.43 1.87 -7.14
C ALA A 41 -3.54 2.10 -8.65
N ASP A 42 -3.07 3.26 -9.12
CA ASP A 42 -3.22 3.73 -10.50
C ASP A 42 -1.93 3.58 -11.33
N LEU A 43 -0.97 2.74 -10.90
CA LEU A 43 0.27 2.52 -11.65
C LEU A 43 0.07 1.45 -12.74
N PRO A 44 0.08 1.82 -14.03
CA PRO A 44 -0.18 0.87 -15.13
C PRO A 44 0.88 -0.24 -15.20
N ASP A 45 2.13 0.07 -14.84
CA ASP A 45 3.23 -0.89 -14.81
C ASP A 45 3.07 -1.97 -13.73
N LEU A 46 2.25 -1.74 -12.70
CA LEU A 46 1.99 -2.70 -11.64
C LEU A 46 0.75 -3.58 -11.92
N GLN A 47 -0.06 -3.23 -12.92
CA GLN A 47 -1.30 -3.95 -13.28
C GLN A 47 -1.08 -5.12 -14.26
N ARG A 48 0.16 -5.61 -14.39
CA ARG A 48 0.53 -6.68 -15.33
C ARG A 48 0.26 -8.09 -14.80
#